data_AF-A0A0C2X4Y8-F1
#
_entry.id   AF-A0A0C2X4Y8-F1
#
_cell.length_a   1.000
_cell.length_b   1.000
_cell.length_c   1.000
_cell.angle_alpha   90.00
_cell.angle_beta   90.00
_cell.angle_gamma   90.00
#
_symmetry.space_group_name_H-M   'P 1'
#
loop_
_entity.id
_entity.type
_entity.pdbx_description
1 polymer ?
#
loop_
_entity_poly.entity_id
_entity_poly.type
_entity_poly.pdbx_seq_one_letter_code
_entity_poly.pdbx_strand_id
1 'polypeptide(L)'
;DRKMRAEVAATTSYQRMLVHRCSSFYKTALEVDQTTKVFYISLMPESCIPERKISDLVPPEAAPQPSIKIMQRTSQDRKPRSQANSVAGDDAELSDLEPSESGSLGGKSTSTTGHKKKRPTIEEREAAYKEARSRIFMGFEE
;
A
#
# COMPACT_ATOMS: atom_id res chain seq x y z
N ASP A 1 25.29 9.69 -24.34
CA ASP A 1 24.81 8.42 -24.95
C ASP A 1 23.41 8.07 -24.51
N ARG A 2 22.42 8.18 -25.41
CA ARG A 2 21.08 7.64 -25.17
C ARG A 2 21.22 6.12 -25.15
N LYS A 3 21.01 5.47 -24.01
CA LYS A 3 20.88 4.01 -23.96
C LYS A 3 19.75 3.62 -24.93
N MET A 4 20.11 3.10 -26.10
CA MET A 4 19.17 2.60 -27.13
C MET A 4 18.42 1.33 -26.68
N ARG A 5 18.71 0.86 -25.46
CA ARG A 5 18.20 -0.35 -24.84
C ARG A 5 17.66 -0.05 -23.45
N ALA A 6 16.39 -0.36 -23.23
CA ALA A 6 15.71 -0.25 -21.94
C ALA A 6 15.65 -1.63 -21.27
N GLU A 7 15.88 -1.67 -19.96
CA GLU A 7 15.76 -2.88 -19.15
C GLU A 7 14.41 -2.86 -18.43
N VAL A 8 13.69 -3.99 -18.47
CA VAL A 8 12.37 -4.14 -17.85
C VAL A 8 12.34 -5.37 -16.96
N ALA A 9 12.06 -5.16 -15.67
CA ALA A 9 11.86 -6.21 -14.70
C ALA A 9 10.38 -6.67 -14.71
N ALA A 10 10.10 -7.82 -15.32
CA ALA A 10 8.77 -8.43 -15.35
C ALA A 10 8.71 -9.67 -14.44
N THR A 11 8.26 -9.46 -13.21
CA THR A 11 8.24 -10.49 -12.14
C THR A 11 7.12 -11.51 -12.32
N THR A 12 5.93 -11.07 -12.75
CA THR A 12 4.76 -11.94 -12.89
C THR A 12 4.60 -12.47 -14.31
N SER A 13 3.92 -13.61 -14.47
CA SER A 13 3.61 -14.17 -15.79
C SER A 13 2.79 -13.19 -16.65
N TYR A 14 1.84 -12.49 -16.01
CA TYR A 14 1.03 -11.47 -16.67
C TYR A 14 1.88 -10.29 -17.15
N GLN A 15 2.80 -9.79 -16.32
CA GLN A 15 3.73 -8.72 -16.73
C GLN A 15 4.60 -9.15 -17.92
N ARG A 16 5.11 -10.39 -17.94
CA ARG A 16 5.87 -10.93 -19.07
C ARG A 16 5.05 -10.95 -20.35
N MET A 17 3.80 -11.43 -20.27
CA MET A 17 2.87 -11.42 -21.39
C MET A 17 2.63 -9.99 -21.91
N LEU A 18 2.45 -9.02 -21.00
CA LEU A 18 2.27 -7.61 -21.38
C LEU A 18 3.50 -7.04 -22.10
N VAL A 19 4.72 -7.32 -21.61
CA VAL A 19 5.96 -6.88 -22.27
C VAL A 19 6.05 -7.41 -23.69
N HIS A 20 5.75 -8.70 -23.90
CA HIS A 20 5.69 -9.29 -25.23
C HIS A 20 4.67 -8.58 -26.13
N ARG A 21 3.44 -8.35 -25.64
CA ARG A 21 2.38 -7.67 -26.41
C ARG A 21 2.78 -6.24 -26.77
N CYS A 22 3.32 -5.49 -25.82
CA CYS A 22 3.78 -4.12 -26.06
C CYS A 22 4.91 -4.08 -27.09
N SER A 23 5.87 -5.01 -27.03
CA SER A 23 6.97 -5.05 -28.00
C SER A 23 6.46 -5.28 -29.41
N SER A 24 5.50 -6.19 -29.59
CA SER A 24 4.87 -6.42 -30.89
C SER A 24 4.05 -5.21 -31.35
N PHE A 25 3.35 -4.54 -30.44
CA PHE A 25 2.50 -3.38 -30.75
C PHE A 25 3.31 -2.17 -31.25
N TYR A 26 4.46 -1.89 -30.61
CA TYR A 26 5.35 -0.80 -30.98
C TYR A 26 6.45 -1.19 -32.00
N LYS A 27 6.46 -2.46 -32.44
CA LYS A 27 7.48 -3.03 -33.35
C LYS A 27 8.91 -2.78 -32.85
N THR A 28 9.13 -3.05 -31.56
CA THR A 28 10.47 -2.98 -30.94
C THR A 28 11.10 -4.37 -30.89
N ALA A 29 12.43 -4.42 -30.84
CA ALA A 29 13.14 -5.68 -30.59
C ALA A 29 13.07 -6.03 -29.10
N LEU A 30 12.72 -7.28 -28.81
CA LEU A 30 12.67 -7.84 -27.46
C LEU A 30 13.69 -8.95 -27.32
N GLU A 31 14.65 -8.77 -26.42
CA GLU A 31 15.60 -9.79 -26.02
C GLU A 31 15.31 -10.22 -24.58
N VAL A 32 15.23 -11.53 -24.36
CA VAL A 32 15.00 -12.12 -23.04
C VAL A 32 16.23 -12.88 -22.63
N ASP A 33 16.88 -12.48 -21.54
CA ASP A 33 17.94 -13.28 -20.95
C ASP A 33 17.33 -14.50 -20.26
N GLN A 34 17.68 -15.70 -20.75
CA GLN A 34 17.11 -16.94 -20.24
C GLN A 34 17.54 -17.24 -18.80
N THR A 35 18.68 -16.73 -18.38
CA THR A 35 19.27 -16.96 -17.05
C THR A 35 18.65 -16.05 -16.00
N THR A 36 18.64 -14.73 -16.25
CA THR A 36 18.13 -13.74 -15.29
C THR A 36 16.64 -13.44 -15.44
N LYS A 37 16.01 -13.89 -16.53
CA LYS A 37 14.62 -13.54 -16.92
C LYS A 37 14.39 -12.03 -17.02
N VAL A 38 15.45 -11.26 -17.24
CA VAL A 38 15.37 -9.82 -17.51
C VAL A 38 15.04 -9.60 -18.98
N PHE A 39 14.18 -8.61 -19.24
CA PHE A 39 13.76 -8.23 -20.57
C PHE A 39 14.50 -6.98 -21.01
N TYR A 40 15.03 -7.00 -22.22
CA TYR A 40 15.66 -5.85 -22.83
C TYR A 40 14.92 -5.46 -24.09
N ILE A 41 14.54 -4.18 -24.16
CA ILE A 41 13.81 -3.61 -25.31
C ILE A 41 14.74 -2.65 -26.03
N SER A 42 14.93 -2.84 -27.33
CA SER A 42 15.69 -1.92 -28.17
C SER A 42 14.83 -1.34 -29.30
N LEU A 43 15.12 -0.09 -29.64
CA LEU A 43 14.50 0.58 -30.78
C LEU A 43 15.10 0.06 -32.08
N MET A 44 14.25 -0.25 -33.04
CA MET A 44 14.62 -0.64 -34.40
C MET A 44 14.07 0.36 -35.43
N PRO A 45 14.56 0.39 -36.68
CA PRO A 45 14.10 1.32 -37.71
C PRO A 45 12.60 1.22 -38.05
N GLU A 46 12.01 0.04 -37.87
CA GLU A 46 10.59 -0.26 -38.05
C GLU A 46 9.73 0.05 -36.82
N SER A 47 10.36 0.42 -35.70
CA SER A 47 9.64 0.83 -34.49
C SER A 47 8.82 2.08 -34.79
N CYS A 48 7.51 2.00 -34.53
CA CYS A 48 6.57 3.06 -34.87
C CYS A 48 5.57 3.29 -33.74
N ILE A 49 5.05 4.52 -33.67
CA ILE A 49 3.91 4.85 -32.82
C ILE A 49 2.65 4.39 -33.56
N PRO A 50 1.83 3.48 -32.98
CA PRO A 50 0.60 3.00 -33.63
C PRO A 50 -0.43 4.12 -33.81
N GLU A 51 -1.31 3.96 -34.81
CA GLU A 51 -2.32 4.96 -35.19
C GLU A 51 -3.26 5.34 -34.05
N ARG A 52 -3.63 4.36 -33.21
CA ARG A 52 -4.41 4.58 -31.98
C ARG A 52 -3.53 4.34 -30.77
N LYS A 53 -3.42 5.35 -29.89
CA LYS A 53 -2.69 5.18 -28.64
C LYS A 53 -3.58 4.47 -27.63
N ILE A 54 -2.96 3.74 -26.71
CA ILE A 54 -3.67 3.05 -25.63
C ILE A 54 -4.43 4.08 -24.76
N SER A 55 -3.89 5.30 -24.61
CA SER A 55 -4.55 6.42 -23.93
C SER A 55 -5.90 6.82 -24.53
N ASP A 56 -6.08 6.63 -25.83
CA ASP A 56 -7.27 7.06 -26.55
C ASP A 56 -8.44 6.08 -26.36
N LEU A 57 -8.13 4.87 -25.90
CA LEU A 57 -9.11 3.81 -25.61
C LEU A 57 -9.62 3.87 -24.17
N VAL A 58 -8.92 4.60 -23.29
CA VAL A 58 -9.28 4.72 -21.88
C VAL A 58 -10.01 6.06 -21.70
N PRO A 59 -11.22 6.07 -21.10
CA PRO A 59 -11.88 7.32 -20.76
C PRO A 59 -10.95 8.24 -19.99
N PRO A 60 -10.97 9.56 -20.23
CA PRO A 60 -10.14 10.49 -19.51
C PRO A 60 -10.39 10.34 -17.99
N GLU A 61 -9.34 10.05 -17.23
CA GLU A 61 -9.44 9.89 -15.78
C GLU A 61 -9.97 11.19 -15.16
N ALA A 62 -11.05 11.09 -14.38
CA ALA A 62 -11.87 12.24 -13.98
C ALA A 62 -11.18 13.24 -13.04
N ALA A 63 -9.99 12.94 -12.53
CA ALA A 63 -9.11 13.91 -11.89
C ALA A 63 -7.70 13.32 -11.78
N PRO A 64 -6.63 14.08 -12.08
CA PRO A 64 -5.29 13.63 -11.73
C PRO A 64 -5.23 13.49 -10.20
N GLN A 65 -4.95 12.28 -9.70
CA GLN A 65 -4.67 12.10 -8.27
C GLN A 65 -3.56 13.08 -7.86
N PRO A 66 -3.66 13.73 -6.68
CA PRO A 66 -2.67 14.71 -6.25
C PRO A 66 -1.28 14.07 -6.29
N SER A 67 -0.37 14.69 -7.05
CA SER A 67 1.00 14.21 -7.18
C SER A 67 1.75 14.46 -5.87
N ILE A 68 1.60 13.56 -4.90
CA ILE A 68 2.41 13.59 -3.68
C ILE A 68 3.79 13.09 -4.06
N LYS A 69 4.81 13.92 -3.86
CA LYS A 69 6.21 13.55 -4.13
C LYS A 69 6.70 12.56 -3.08
N ILE A 70 6.50 11.27 -3.32
CA ILE A 70 7.05 10.22 -2.47
C ILE A 70 8.52 10.03 -2.85
N MET A 71 9.43 10.45 -1.97
CA MET A 71 10.87 10.16 -2.14
C MET A 71 11.08 8.64 -2.16
N GLN A 72 11.72 8.12 -3.21
CA GLN A 72 12.07 6.71 -3.27
C GLN A 72 13.02 6.36 -2.11
N ARG A 73 12.63 5.37 -1.29
CA ARG A 73 13.50 4.82 -0.26
C ARG A 73 14.48 3.86 -0.92
N THR A 74 15.78 4.07 -0.71
CA THR A 74 16.82 3.12 -1.14
C THR A 74 16.62 1.80 -0.40
N SER A 75 16.85 0.66 -1.09
CA SER A 75 16.65 -0.68 -0.53
C SER A 75 17.50 -0.99 0.71
N GLN A 76 18.50 -0.15 1.01
CA GLN A 76 19.40 -0.31 2.15
C GLN A 76 18.79 0.04 3.51
N ASP A 77 17.64 0.73 3.56
CA ASP A 77 16.98 1.11 4.82
C ASP A 77 15.93 0.09 5.31
N ARG A 78 15.82 -1.08 4.65
CA ARG A 78 14.99 -2.19 5.11
C ARG A 78 15.66 -2.94 6.25
N LYS A 79 15.80 -2.30 7.42
CA LYS A 79 15.94 -3.06 8.67
C LYS A 79 14.63 -3.82 8.89
N PRO A 80 14.65 -5.16 9.11
CA PRO A 80 13.45 -5.89 9.49
C PRO A 80 13.04 -5.42 10.88
N ARG A 81 12.06 -4.51 10.94
CA ARG A 81 11.37 -4.20 12.20
C ARG A 81 10.57 -5.45 12.54
N SER A 82 10.90 -6.04 13.69
CA SER A 82 10.29 -7.22 14.27
C SER A 82 8.78 -7.25 14.07
N GLN A 83 8.29 -8.19 13.27
CA GLN A 83 6.91 -8.59 13.34
C GLN A 83 6.72 -9.36 14.65
N ALA A 84 6.09 -8.72 15.63
CA ALA A 84 5.45 -9.42 16.73
C ALA A 84 4.13 -9.98 16.21
N ASN A 85 4.20 -11.11 15.51
CA ASN A 85 3.04 -11.93 15.16
C ASN A 85 3.11 -13.20 15.99
N SER A 86 2.60 -13.10 17.22
CA SER A 86 2.37 -14.25 18.10
C SER A 86 0.91 -14.20 18.53
N VAL A 87 0.05 -14.94 17.80
CA VAL A 87 -1.08 -15.71 18.34
C VAL A 87 -1.36 -16.80 17.31
N ALA A 88 -0.83 -17.98 17.57
CA ALA A 88 -1.41 -19.25 17.16
C ALA A 88 -1.82 -19.96 18.46
N GLY A 89 -3.01 -20.51 18.50
CA GLY A 89 -3.59 -21.23 19.66
C GLY A 89 -5.10 -20.98 19.65
N ASP A 90 -5.86 -21.83 18.97
CA ASP A 90 -6.45 -23.09 19.46
C ASP A 90 -7.93 -22.80 19.81
N ASP A 91 -8.81 -23.16 18.88
CA ASP A 91 -10.26 -23.14 19.07
C ASP A 91 -10.63 -24.44 19.78
N ALA A 92 -10.69 -24.38 21.11
CA ALA A 92 -11.20 -25.44 21.95
C ALA A 92 -11.86 -24.86 23.21
N GLU A 93 -13.15 -25.17 23.33
CA GLU A 93 -13.94 -25.33 24.56
C GLU A 93 -14.00 -24.22 25.65
N LEU A 94 -15.24 -23.72 25.82
CA LEU A 94 -16.03 -23.68 27.06
C LEU A 94 -15.48 -22.99 28.34
N SER A 95 -16.25 -21.97 28.74
CA SER A 95 -16.57 -21.50 30.11
C SER A 95 -15.44 -21.03 31.05
N ASP A 96 -15.61 -19.84 31.64
CA ASP A 96 -15.96 -19.66 33.06
C ASP A 96 -15.62 -18.24 33.55
N LEU A 97 -16.39 -17.78 34.53
CA LEU A 97 -16.41 -16.48 35.20
C LEU A 97 -15.09 -16.12 35.92
N GLU A 98 -14.62 -14.88 35.76
CA GLU A 98 -14.17 -13.95 36.83
C GLU A 98 -13.37 -12.74 36.25
N PRO A 99 -13.51 -11.52 36.82
CA PRO A 99 -12.77 -10.35 36.39
C PRO A 99 -11.38 -10.33 37.03
N SER A 100 -10.38 -10.83 36.32
CA SER A 100 -8.99 -10.71 36.77
C SER A 100 -8.40 -9.35 36.42
N GLU A 101 -8.28 -8.51 37.44
CA GLU A 101 -7.41 -7.34 37.45
C GLU A 101 -5.95 -7.79 37.54
N SER A 102 -5.21 -7.72 36.43
CA SER A 102 -3.74 -7.71 36.50
C SER A 102 -3.13 -6.97 35.32
N GLY A 103 -2.29 -5.99 35.65
CA GLY A 103 -1.83 -4.94 34.76
C GLY A 103 -0.76 -5.38 33.75
N SER A 104 -0.69 -4.61 32.66
CA SER A 104 0.52 -4.52 31.86
C SER A 104 0.77 -3.06 31.50
N LEU A 105 1.78 -2.51 32.18
CA LEU A 105 2.41 -1.22 31.92
C LEU A 105 3.00 -1.23 30.50
N GLY A 106 2.45 -0.45 29.58
CA GLY A 106 2.89 -0.53 28.20
C GLY A 106 2.50 0.63 27.29
N GLY A 107 3.01 1.82 27.60
CA GLY A 107 3.33 2.81 26.57
C GLY A 107 2.27 3.88 26.28
N LYS A 108 2.72 5.15 26.35
CA LYS A 108 2.50 6.16 25.31
C LYS A 108 3.25 7.46 25.64
N SER A 109 3.90 7.95 24.60
CA SER A 109 4.75 9.13 24.52
C SER A 109 4.00 10.44 24.79
N THR A 110 4.75 11.39 25.36
CA THR A 110 4.68 12.86 25.20
C THR A 110 3.30 13.48 24.92
N SER A 111 2.66 13.97 25.98
CA SER A 111 2.06 15.31 25.95
C SER A 111 2.29 15.97 27.30
N THR A 112 2.69 17.23 27.21
CA THR A 112 3.01 18.16 28.27
C THR A 112 1.84 18.34 29.25
N THR A 113 2.19 18.83 30.45
CA THR A 113 1.31 19.24 31.56
C THR A 113 0.80 18.11 32.46
N GLY A 114 1.54 17.92 33.55
CA GLY A 114 1.15 17.10 34.69
C GLY A 114 -0.09 17.66 35.36
N HIS A 115 -1.22 17.01 35.11
CA HIS A 115 -2.32 16.96 36.05
C HIS A 115 -2.72 15.49 36.15
N LYS A 116 -2.81 14.97 37.38
CA LYS A 116 -3.33 13.62 37.66
C LYS A 116 -4.74 13.56 37.09
N LYS A 117 -4.90 13.10 35.85
CA LYS A 117 -6.22 12.95 35.21
C LYS A 117 -6.95 11.85 35.98
N LYS A 118 -7.83 12.27 36.90
CA LYS A 118 -8.83 11.38 37.50
C LYS A 118 -9.56 10.70 36.34
N ARG A 119 -9.78 9.39 36.44
CA ARG A 119 -10.59 8.67 35.45
C ARG A 119 -11.94 9.41 35.37
N PRO A 120 -12.41 9.82 34.18
CA PRO A 120 -13.69 10.51 34.05
C PRO A 120 -14.80 9.59 34.55
N THR A 121 -15.84 10.20 35.10
CA THR A 121 -17.04 9.46 35.52
C THR A 121 -17.70 8.82 34.31
N ILE A 122 -18.53 7.80 34.54
CA ILE A 122 -19.21 7.07 33.47
C ILE A 122 -20.04 8.02 32.59
N GLU A 123 -20.72 8.98 33.21
CA GLU A 123 -21.56 9.99 32.55
C GLU A 123 -20.75 10.92 31.63
N GLU A 124 -19.61 11.40 32.10
CA GLU A 124 -18.71 12.26 31.32
C GLU A 124 -18.16 11.51 30.09
N ARG A 125 -17.85 10.22 30.26
CA ARG A 125 -17.39 9.37 29.17
C ARG A 125 -18.49 9.13 28.13
N GLU A 126 -19.75 8.94 28.54
CA GLU A 126 -20.89 8.78 27.64
C GLU A 126 -21.20 10.07 26.87
N ALA A 127 -21.15 11.23 27.52
CA ALA A 127 -21.36 12.51 26.88
C ALA A 127 -20.32 12.77 25.78
N ALA A 128 -19.03 12.52 26.08
CA ALA A 128 -17.95 12.65 25.10
C ALA A 128 -18.10 11.67 23.92
N TYR A 129 -18.55 10.45 24.18
CA TYR A 129 -18.85 9.49 23.11
C TYR A 129 -20.00 9.93 22.23
N LYS A 130 -21.12 10.41 22.82
CA LYS A 130 -22.27 10.92 22.08
C LYS A 130 -21.92 12.14 21.24
N GLU A 131 -21.14 13.08 21.78
CA GLU A 131 -20.64 14.25 21.05
C GLU A 131 -19.76 13.82 19.87
N ALA A 132 -18.77 12.96 20.11
CA ALA A 132 -17.90 12.44 19.06
C ALA A 132 -18.68 11.67 17.99
N ARG A 133 -19.66 10.86 18.39
CA ARG A 133 -20.53 10.13 17.47
C ARG A 133 -21.38 11.08 16.64
N SER A 134 -21.98 12.10 17.26
CA SER A 134 -22.70 13.12 16.50
C SER A 134 -21.76 13.77 15.48
N ARG A 135 -20.56 14.20 15.87
CA ARG A 135 -19.58 14.84 14.98
C ARG A 135 -19.10 13.96 13.82
N ILE A 136 -18.91 12.65 14.05
CA ILE A 136 -18.42 11.71 13.02
C ILE A 136 -19.56 11.28 12.09
N PHE A 137 -20.78 11.17 12.60
CA PHE A 137 -21.92 10.62 11.88
C PHE A 137 -23.01 11.66 11.55
N MET A 138 -22.73 12.97 11.65
CA MET A 138 -23.59 14.04 11.12
C MET A 138 -23.62 13.95 9.59
N GLY A 139 -24.54 13.15 9.04
CA GLY A 139 -24.71 12.97 7.59
C GLY A 139 -24.80 11.50 7.14
N PHE A 140 -24.73 10.54 8.05
CA PHE A 140 -25.15 9.16 7.79
C PHE A 140 -26.63 9.04 8.19
N GLU A 141 -27.53 9.26 7.23
CA GLU A 141 -28.91 8.75 7.35
C GLU A 141 -28.84 7.22 7.27
N GLU A 142 -29.61 6.54 8.13
CA GLU A 142 -29.77 5.07 8.13
C GLU A 142 -30.82 4.64 7.12
#